data_AF-A0A1E3AE65-F1
#
_entry.id   AF-A0A1E3AE65-F1
#
_cell.length_a   1.000
_cell.length_b   1.000
_cell.length_c   1.000
_cell.angle_alpha   90.00
_cell.angle_beta   90.00
_cell.angle_gamma   90.00
#
_symmetry.space_group_name_H-M   'P 1'
#
loop_
_entity.id
_entity.type
_entity.pdbx_description
1 polymer ?
#
loop_
_entity_poly.entity_id
_entity_poly.type
_entity_poly.pdbx_seq_one_letter_code
_entity_poly.pdbx_strand_id
1 'polypeptide(L)'
;MDVSTGITPETSAQIKAAADFKASPDMAGGYVVAGEHKDELLPNLFNGEPTATMKKKWEQLQTMEKQIYTNIIYGKEPIDAFDKFVEEWKSQGGDQITQEVNEWYQSVK
;
A
#
# COMPACT_ATOMS: atom_id res chain seq x y z
N MET A 1 -21.05 -11.67 -8.33
CA MET A 1 -22.18 -12.46 -7.80
C MET A 1 -21.81 -12.89 -6.41
N ASP A 2 -22.50 -12.33 -5.45
CA ASP A 2 -22.21 -12.47 -4.03
C ASP A 2 -22.63 -13.86 -3.54
N VAL A 3 -21.66 -14.70 -3.22
CA VAL A 3 -21.88 -16.03 -2.61
C VAL A 3 -22.17 -15.95 -1.11
N SER A 4 -22.15 -14.74 -0.51
CA SER A 4 -22.49 -14.53 0.89
C SER A 4 -24.02 -14.49 1.14
N THR A 5 -24.84 -14.28 0.10
CA THR A 5 -26.29 -14.07 0.23
C THR A 5 -27.15 -15.35 0.18
N GLY A 6 -26.61 -16.51 0.54
CA GLY A 6 -27.40 -17.74 0.64
C GLY A 6 -27.77 -18.38 -0.71
N ILE A 7 -27.04 -18.07 -1.79
CA ILE A 7 -27.15 -18.79 -3.06
C ILE A 7 -26.42 -20.13 -2.91
N THR A 8 -27.11 -21.26 -3.16
CA THR A 8 -26.46 -22.57 -3.25
C THR A 8 -25.45 -22.55 -4.41
N PRO A 9 -24.16 -22.83 -4.17
CA PRO A 9 -23.14 -22.77 -5.21
C PRO A 9 -23.33 -23.91 -6.22
N GLU A 10 -23.56 -23.58 -7.49
CA GLU A 10 -23.86 -24.56 -8.56
C GLU A 10 -22.66 -24.84 -9.47
N THR A 11 -21.67 -23.95 -9.46
CA THR A 11 -20.44 -24.08 -10.25
C THR A 11 -19.23 -24.35 -9.36
N SER A 12 -18.22 -25.04 -9.89
CA SER A 12 -16.97 -25.29 -9.16
C SER A 12 -16.31 -24.02 -8.63
N ALA A 13 -16.45 -22.90 -9.34
CA ALA A 13 -15.97 -21.58 -8.91
C ALA A 13 -16.75 -21.06 -7.70
N GLN A 14 -18.08 -21.18 -7.69
CA GLN A 14 -18.91 -20.77 -6.55
C GLN A 14 -18.70 -21.68 -5.33
N ILE A 15 -18.48 -22.99 -5.52
CA ILE A 15 -18.19 -23.93 -4.43
C ILE A 15 -16.88 -23.54 -3.74
N LYS A 16 -15.85 -23.23 -4.53
CA LYS A 16 -14.56 -22.77 -4.01
C LYS A 16 -14.70 -21.45 -3.26
N ALA A 17 -15.40 -20.47 -3.84
CA ALA A 17 -15.63 -19.19 -3.19
C ALA A 17 -16.38 -19.34 -1.86
N ALA A 18 -17.44 -20.15 -1.81
CA ALA A 18 -18.19 -20.44 -0.58
C ALA A 18 -17.31 -21.13 0.49
N ALA A 19 -16.40 -22.03 0.07
CA ALA A 19 -15.44 -22.65 0.97
C ALA A 19 -14.43 -21.62 1.53
N ASP A 20 -13.95 -20.69 0.70
CA ASP A 20 -13.02 -19.63 1.10
C ASP A 20 -13.68 -18.65 2.09
N PHE A 21 -14.93 -18.23 1.85
CA PHE A 21 -15.70 -17.41 2.80
C PHE A 21 -15.93 -18.09 4.15
N LYS A 22 -16.12 -19.42 4.15
CA LYS A 22 -16.29 -20.19 5.38
C LYS A 22 -14.95 -20.35 6.13
N ALA A 23 -13.87 -20.59 5.41
CA ALA A 23 -12.56 -20.84 5.99
C ALA A 23 -11.85 -19.56 6.46
N SER A 24 -12.13 -18.42 5.83
CA SER A 24 -11.46 -17.14 6.10
C SER A 24 -12.41 -15.95 5.84
N PRO A 25 -13.44 -15.76 6.69
CA PRO A 25 -14.50 -14.79 6.45
C PRO A 25 -13.99 -13.35 6.33
N ASP A 26 -13.05 -12.93 7.18
CA ASP A 26 -12.52 -11.56 7.15
C ASP A 26 -11.70 -11.28 5.88
N MET A 27 -10.90 -12.26 5.44
CA MET A 27 -10.11 -12.15 4.22
C MET A 27 -11.02 -12.14 2.99
N ALA A 28 -12.00 -13.04 2.94
CA ALA A 28 -12.96 -13.10 1.85
C ALA A 28 -13.83 -11.83 1.78
N GLY A 29 -14.27 -11.31 2.93
CA GLY A 29 -14.94 -10.01 3.03
C GLY A 29 -14.05 -8.86 2.56
N GLY A 30 -12.78 -8.84 2.96
CA GLY A 30 -11.79 -7.87 2.49
C GLY A 30 -11.62 -7.86 0.97
N TYR A 31 -11.63 -9.03 0.32
CA TYR A 31 -11.58 -9.13 -1.15
C TYR A 31 -12.85 -8.61 -1.84
N VAL A 32 -14.03 -8.78 -1.25
CA VAL A 32 -15.27 -8.18 -1.78
C VAL A 32 -15.20 -6.67 -1.73
N VAL A 33 -14.86 -6.11 -0.57
CA VAL A 33 -14.71 -4.66 -0.40
C VAL A 33 -13.67 -4.11 -1.38
N ALA A 34 -12.52 -4.77 -1.53
CA ALA A 34 -11.50 -4.36 -2.50
C ALA A 34 -12.00 -4.44 -3.96
N GLY A 35 -12.87 -5.40 -4.28
CA GLY A 35 -13.51 -5.54 -5.59
C GLY A 35 -14.56 -4.47 -5.87
N GLU A 36 -15.37 -4.11 -4.85
CA GLU A 36 -16.37 -3.03 -4.93
C GLU A 36 -15.73 -1.66 -5.13
N HIS A 37 -14.58 -1.41 -4.48
CA HIS A 37 -13.83 -0.16 -4.57
C HIS A 37 -12.65 -0.24 -5.56
N LYS A 38 -12.72 -1.12 -6.57
CA LYS A 38 -11.60 -1.35 -7.50
C LYS A 38 -11.14 -0.07 -8.22
N ASP A 39 -12.06 0.84 -8.52
CA ASP A 39 -11.76 2.10 -9.20
C ASP A 39 -11.09 3.14 -8.28
N GLU A 40 -11.17 2.95 -6.95
CA GLU A 40 -10.50 3.79 -5.95
C GLU A 40 -9.09 3.28 -5.60
N LEU A 41 -8.76 2.04 -6.00
CA LEU A 41 -7.44 1.47 -5.78
C LEU A 41 -6.41 2.25 -6.61
N LEU A 42 -5.44 2.86 -5.92
CA LEU A 42 -4.28 3.49 -6.54
C LEU A 42 -3.12 2.48 -6.53
N PRO A 43 -2.94 1.66 -7.59
CA PRO A 43 -1.83 0.73 -7.63
C PRO A 43 -0.51 1.51 -7.67
N ASN A 44 0.49 1.00 -6.96
CA ASN A 44 1.84 1.51 -7.13
C ASN A 44 2.29 1.23 -8.57
N LEU A 45 2.52 2.29 -9.33
CA LEU A 45 2.98 2.20 -10.72
C LEU A 45 4.47 1.86 -10.81
N PHE A 46 5.22 2.02 -9.71
CA PHE A 46 6.60 1.57 -9.62
C PHE A 46 6.67 0.07 -9.30
N ASN A 47 7.01 -0.74 -10.31
CA ASN A 47 7.14 -2.19 -10.21
C ASN A 47 8.51 -2.71 -10.68
N GLY A 48 9.49 -1.82 -10.86
CA GLY A 48 10.87 -2.18 -11.16
C GLY A 48 11.65 -2.71 -9.96
N GLU A 49 12.91 -3.08 -10.17
CA GLU A 49 13.82 -3.34 -9.06
C GLU A 49 13.98 -2.09 -8.16
N PRO A 50 14.23 -2.26 -6.85
CA PRO A 50 14.61 -1.15 -5.99
C PRO A 50 15.75 -0.33 -6.60
N THR A 51 15.60 1.00 -6.60
CA THR A 51 16.59 1.92 -7.16
C THR A 51 17.92 1.85 -6.40
N ALA A 52 18.98 2.41 -6.98
CA ALA A 52 20.29 2.42 -6.34
C ALA A 52 20.27 3.09 -4.96
N THR A 53 19.49 4.17 -4.82
CA THR A 53 19.35 4.88 -3.54
C THR A 53 18.43 4.15 -2.58
N MET A 54 17.33 3.57 -3.07
CA MET A 54 16.46 2.72 -2.24
C MET A 54 17.27 1.59 -1.58
N LYS A 55 18.12 0.88 -2.34
CA LYS A 55 18.97 -0.21 -1.82
C LYS A 55 19.86 0.21 -0.64
N LYS A 56 20.18 1.50 -0.51
CA LYS A 56 21.09 2.03 0.52
C LYS A 56 20.39 2.76 1.66
N LYS A 57 19.26 3.42 1.39
CA LYS A 57 18.65 4.42 2.29
C LYS A 57 17.21 4.14 2.66
N TRP A 58 16.52 3.24 1.95
CA TRP A 58 15.07 3.09 2.09
C TRP A 58 14.62 2.69 3.49
N GLU A 59 15.30 1.74 4.12
CA GLU A 59 14.96 1.28 5.47
C GLU A 59 15.02 2.41 6.52
N GLN A 60 16.05 3.26 6.44
CA GLN A 60 16.20 4.42 7.32
C GLN A 60 15.07 5.43 7.09
N LEU A 61 14.78 5.74 5.83
CA LEU A 61 13.71 6.68 5.45
C LEU A 61 12.33 6.19 5.93
N GLN A 62 12.04 4.90 5.75
CA GLN A 62 10.78 4.29 6.23
C GLN A 62 10.70 4.26 7.76
N THR A 63 11.82 4.12 8.46
CA THR A 63 11.85 4.16 9.93
C THR A 63 11.50 5.56 10.43
N MET A 64 12.09 6.60 9.83
CA MET A 64 11.75 7.98 10.15
C MET A 64 10.26 8.27 9.90
N GLU A 65 9.75 7.85 8.75
CA GLU A 65 8.34 8.01 8.36
C GLU A 65 7.40 7.35 9.38
N LYS A 66 7.65 6.09 9.73
CA LYS A 66 6.82 5.36 10.71
C LYS A 66 6.85 6.05 12.08
N GLN A 67 8.01 6.53 12.51
CA GLN A 67 8.18 7.18 13.80
C GLN A 67 7.38 8.49 13.88
N ILE A 68 7.50 9.36 12.87
CA ILE A 68 6.80 10.65 12.87
C ILE A 68 5.29 10.46 12.77
N TYR A 69 4.81 9.54 11.92
CA TYR A 69 3.37 9.27 11.80
C TYR A 69 2.80 8.76 13.13
N THR A 70 3.51 7.83 13.76
CA THR A 70 3.14 7.29 15.07
C THR A 70 3.07 8.40 16.11
N ASN A 71 4.09 9.27 16.17
CA ASN A 71 4.12 10.35 17.15
C ASN A 71 2.99 11.36 16.95
N ILE A 72 2.69 11.74 15.71
CA ILE A 72 1.59 12.65 15.39
C ILE A 72 0.24 12.02 15.76
N ILE A 73 -0.01 10.77 15.34
CA ILE A 73 -1.27 10.07 15.61
C ILE A 73 -1.55 9.93 17.11
N TYR A 74 -0.51 9.62 17.90
CA TYR A 74 -0.64 9.50 19.36
C TYR A 74 -0.51 10.83 20.11
N GLY A 75 -0.41 11.96 19.40
CA GLY A 75 -0.32 13.30 20.01
C GLY A 75 0.98 13.57 20.77
N LYS A 76 2.05 12.83 20.48
CA LYS A 76 3.40 13.06 21.02
C LYS A 76 4.12 14.21 20.30
N GLU A 77 3.75 14.49 19.06
CA GLU A 77 4.22 15.62 18.27
C GLU A 77 3.04 16.34 17.59
N PRO A 78 3.11 17.66 17.38
CA PRO A 78 2.07 18.40 16.65
C PRO A 78 2.09 18.05 15.14
N ILE A 79 0.98 18.30 14.44
CA ILE A 79 0.89 18.06 12.99
C ILE A 79 1.96 18.80 12.18
N ASP A 80 2.34 20.00 12.62
CA ASP A 80 3.38 20.84 12.00
C ASP A 80 4.77 20.16 11.98
N ALA A 81 5.00 19.12 12.79
CA ALA A 81 6.24 18.35 12.76
C ALA A 81 6.41 17.56 11.44
N PHE A 82 5.33 17.33 10.70
CA PHE A 82 5.36 16.67 9.40
C PHE A 82 6.20 17.43 8.37
N ASP A 83 6.09 18.77 8.32
CA ASP A 83 6.83 19.58 7.34
C ASP A 83 8.34 19.43 7.51
N LYS A 84 8.81 19.45 8.77
CA LYS A 84 10.20 19.21 9.10
C LYS A 84 10.64 17.79 8.72
N PHE A 85 9.81 16.78 9.00
CA PHE A 85 10.08 15.42 8.56
C PHE A 85 10.26 15.33 7.04
N VAL A 86 9.41 16.00 6.26
CA VAL A 86 9.50 15.99 4.79
C VAL A 86 10.84 16.58 4.35
N GLU A 87 11.27 17.70 4.91
CA GLU A 87 12.59 18.30 4.61
C GLU A 87 13.74 17.33 4.91
N GLU A 88 13.71 16.70 6.09
CA GLU A 88 14.72 15.72 6.51
C GLU A 88 14.71 14.46 5.63
N TRP A 89 13.53 13.94 5.28
CA TRP A 89 13.36 12.77 4.42
C TRP A 89 13.93 13.03 3.02
N LYS A 90 13.60 14.20 2.44
CA LYS A 90 14.08 14.63 1.11
C LYS A 90 15.60 14.72 1.10
N SER A 91 16.18 15.42 2.08
CA SER A 91 17.64 15.60 2.19
C SER A 91 18.42 14.30 2.44
N GLN A 92 17.79 13.29 3.06
CA GLN A 92 18.43 12.00 3.34
C GLN A 92 18.36 10.98 2.19
N GLY A 93 17.89 11.39 1.02
CA GLY A 93 17.85 10.58 -0.21
C GLY A 93 16.46 10.41 -0.80
N GLY A 94 15.43 10.95 -0.16
CA GLY A 94 14.07 10.92 -0.67
C GLY A 94 13.90 11.63 -2.01
N ASP A 95 14.56 12.77 -2.22
CA ASP A 95 14.55 13.47 -3.51
C ASP A 95 15.20 12.62 -4.61
N GLN A 96 16.33 11.99 -4.31
CA GLN A 96 17.03 11.14 -5.26
C GLN A 96 16.21 9.92 -5.64
N ILE A 97 15.56 9.26 -4.67
CA ILE A 97 14.65 8.14 -4.94
C ILE A 97 13.48 8.59 -5.82
N THR A 98 12.90 9.76 -5.53
CA THR A 98 11.80 10.32 -6.32
C THR A 98 12.23 10.54 -7.77
N GLN A 99 13.43 11.09 -7.98
CA GLN A 99 14.00 11.26 -9.31
C GLN A 99 14.21 9.91 -10.02
N GLU A 100 14.86 8.95 -9.36
CA GLU A 100 15.14 7.61 -9.93
C GLU A 100 13.85 6.86 -10.33
N VAL A 101 12.80 6.95 -9.52
CA VAL A 101 11.49 6.35 -9.82
C VAL A 101 10.83 7.04 -11.02
N ASN A 102 10.89 8.37 -11.08
CA ASN A 102 10.36 9.13 -12.21
C ASN A 102 11.11 8.79 -13.50
N GLU A 103 12.43 8.72 -13.48
CA GLU A 103 13.25 8.33 -14.63
C GLU A 103 12.91 6.91 -15.10
N TRP A 104 12.80 5.96 -14.17
CA TRP A 104 12.33 4.61 -14.47
C TRP A 104 10.95 4.63 -15.14
N TYR A 105 9.99 5.37 -14.59
CA TYR A 105 8.62 5.42 -15.12
C TYR A 105 8.58 5.98 -16.54
N GLN A 106 9.38 7.02 -16.81
CA GLN A 106 9.51 7.60 -18.14
C GLN A 106 10.16 6.64 -19.16
N SER A 107 10.96 5.67 -18.69
CA SER A 107 11.60 4.68 -19.56
C SER A 107 10.70 3.50 -19.95
N VAL A 108 9.64 3.23 -19.18
CA VAL A 108 8.75 2.08 -19.37
C VAL A 108 7.34 2.44 -19.87
N LYS A 109 6.99 3.73 -19.87
CA LYS A 109 5.67 4.21 -20.33
C LYS A 109 5.53 4.27 -21.85
#